data_AF-A0A956E5B2-F1
#
_entry.id   AF-A0A956E5B2-F1
#
_cell.length_a   1.000
_cell.length_b   1.000
_cell.length_c   1.000
_cell.angle_alpha   90.00
_cell.angle_beta   90.00
_cell.angle_gamma   90.00
#
_symmetry.space_group_name_H-M   'P 1'
#
loop_
_entity.id
_entity.type
_entity.pdbx_description
1 polymer ?
#
loop_
_entity_poly.entity_id
_entity_poly.type
_entity_poly.pdbx_seq_one_letter_code
_entity_poly.pdbx_strand_id
1 'polypeptide(L)' 'FRGIQEWLSFYFKSPITPDGLYPEHDLFIQSMKLKNTLRWMMGEELITHLGNEYYD' A
#
# COMPACT_ATOMS: atom_id res chain seq x y z
N PHE A 1 -6.47 -10.79 8.70
CA PHE A 1 -7.11 -10.05 7.60
C PHE A 1 -8.39 -10.73 7.17
N ARG A 2 -9.45 -9.95 6.90
CA ARG A 2 -10.74 -10.41 6.31
C ARG A 2 -11.23 -9.34 5.33
N GLY A 3 -11.98 -9.71 4.30
CA GLY A 3 -12.51 -8.78 3.30
C GLY A 3 -11.53 -8.46 2.17
N ILE A 4 -11.80 -7.37 1.44
CA ILE A 4 -11.01 -6.90 0.30
C ILE A 4 -9.62 -6.44 0.78
N GLN A 5 -8.58 -6.99 0.18
CA GLN A 5 -7.18 -6.68 0.50
C GLN A 5 -6.60 -5.74 -0.56
N GLU A 6 -7.00 -4.47 -0.51
CA GLU A 6 -6.60 -3.47 -1.52
C GLU A 6 -5.09 -3.30 -1.65
N TRP A 7 -4.32 -3.56 -0.60
CA TRP A 7 -2.85 -3.45 -0.63
C TRP A 7 -2.17 -4.49 -1.54
N LEU A 8 -2.90 -5.50 -2.01
CA LEU A 8 -2.44 -6.45 -3.04
C LEU A 8 -2.68 -5.93 -4.47
N SER A 9 -3.28 -4.74 -4.64
CA SER A 9 -3.61 -4.15 -5.95
C SER A 9 -2.40 -4.05 -6.90
N PHE A 10 -1.19 -3.93 -6.35
CA PHE A 10 0.07 -3.88 -7.10
C PHE A 10 0.23 -5.03 -8.11
N TYR A 11 -0.34 -6.20 -7.83
CA TYR A 11 -0.21 -7.39 -8.69
C TYR A 11 -1.34 -7.55 -9.72
N PHE A 12 -2.37 -6.68 -9.71
CA PHE A 12 -3.57 -6.86 -10.52
C PHE A 12 -3.80 -5.71 -11.49
N LYS A 13 -4.10 -6.05 -12.75
CA LYS A 13 -4.49 -5.06 -13.77
C LYS A 13 -5.81 -4.37 -13.47
N SER A 14 -6.73 -5.07 -12.78
CA SER A 14 -8.04 -4.57 -12.36
C SER A 14 -8.21 -4.81 -10.85
N PRO A 15 -7.70 -3.90 -10.01
CA PRO A 15 -7.83 -4.00 -8.56
C PRO A 15 -9.30 -4.02 -8.12
N ILE A 16 -9.59 -4.81 -7.09
CA ILE A 16 -10.91 -4.81 -6.44
C ILE A 16 -10.89 -3.76 -5.33
N THR A 17 -11.89 -2.88 -5.32
CA THR A 17 -12.14 -1.89 -4.27
C THR A 17 -13.55 -2.09 -3.69
N PRO A 18 -13.81 -1.64 -2.44
CA PRO A 18 -15.16 -1.50 -1.92
C PRO A 18 -16.02 -0.58 -2.78
N ASP A 19 -17.34 -0.78 -2.71
CA ASP A 19 -18.32 0.05 -3.40
C ASP A 19 -18.13 1.53 -3.09
N GLY A 20 -18.18 2.36 -4.14
CA GLY A 20 -18.01 3.81 -4.05
C GLY A 20 -16.55 4.30 -4.09
N LEU A 21 -15.56 3.40 -4.13
CA LEU A 21 -14.14 3.76 -4.27
C LEU A 21 -13.61 3.45 -5.68
N TYR A 22 -12.84 4.39 -6.23
CA TYR A 22 -12.14 4.20 -7.50
C TYR A 22 -10.88 3.35 -7.32
N PRO A 23 -10.63 2.34 -8.18
CA PRO A 23 -9.41 1.54 -8.13
C PRO A 23 -8.18 2.40 -8.48
N GLU A 24 -7.24 2.48 -7.55
CA GLU A 24 -5.94 3.10 -7.80
C GLU A 24 -5.17 2.29 -8.87
N HIS A 25 -4.56 2.96 -9.85
CA HIS A 25 -3.78 2.33 -10.93
C HIS A 25 -2.34 2.86 -11.03
N ASP A 26 -1.96 3.84 -10.20
CA ASP A 26 -0.57 4.29 -10.09
C ASP A 26 0.27 3.23 -9.35
N LEU A 27 1.20 2.62 -10.08
CA LEU A 27 2.08 1.57 -9.55
C LEU A 27 2.95 2.02 -8.37
N PHE A 28 3.32 3.29 -8.29
CA PHE A 28 4.12 3.82 -7.18
C PHE A 28 3.27 3.92 -5.92
N ILE A 29 2.03 4.41 -6.02
CA ILE A 29 1.09 4.46 -4.89
C ILE A 29 0.75 3.05 -4.41
N GLN A 30 0.47 2.13 -5.34
CA GLN A 30 0.20 0.73 -4.99
C GLN A 30 1.42 0.06 -4.33
N SER A 31 2.63 0.32 -4.83
CA SER A 31 3.89 -0.18 -4.24
C SER A 31 4.11 0.37 -2.83
N MET A 32 3.83 1.66 -2.61
CA MET A 32 3.88 2.27 -1.27
C MET A 32 2.88 1.60 -0.33
N LYS A 33 1.61 1.42 -0.75
CA LYS A 33 0.58 0.73 0.05
C LYS A 33 1.01 -0.69 0.42
N LEU A 34 1.54 -1.45 -0.52
CA LEU A 34 2.05 -2.80 -0.30
C LEU A 34 3.16 -2.81 0.77
N LYS A 35 4.21 -1.99 0.59
CA LYS A 35 5.35 -1.93 1.51
C LYS A 35 4.93 -1.49 2.91
N ASN A 36 4.14 -0.41 3.00
CA ASN A 36 3.67 0.12 4.28
C ASN A 36 2.76 -0.85 5.03
N THR A 37 1.95 -1.63 4.30
CA THR A 37 1.15 -2.68 4.94
C THR A 37 2.04 -3.78 5.53
N LEU A 38 3.08 -4.21 4.80
CA LEU A 38 4.03 -5.21 5.31
C LEU A 38 4.83 -4.71 6.52
N ARG A 39 5.29 -3.44 6.50
CA ARG A 39 5.96 -2.81 7.65
C ARG A 39 5.06 -2.79 8.87
N TRP A 40 3.82 -2.34 8.70
CA TRP A 40 2.83 -2.36 9.78
C TRP A 40 2.60 -3.78 10.34
N MET A 41 2.50 -4.81 9.49
CA MET A 41 2.38 -6.20 9.94
C MET A 41 3.58 -6.67 10.77
N MET A 42 4.77 -6.13 10.51
CA MET A 42 6.01 -6.45 11.23
C MET A 42 6.24 -5.55 12.45
N GLY A 43 5.33 -4.62 12.76
CA GLY A 43 5.51 -3.66 13.86
C GLY A 43 6.50 -2.54 13.55
N GLU A 44 6.82 -2.33 12.28
CA GLU A 44 7.74 -1.31 11.79
C GLU A 44 7.00 0.01 11.47
N GLU A 45 7.71 1.13 11.57
CA GLU A 45 7.17 2.44 11.19
C GLU A 45 6.88 2.53 9.68
N LEU A 46 5.83 3.28 9.32
CA LEU A 46 5.45 3.50 7.93
C LEU A 46 6.47 4.40 7.24
N ILE A 47 6.77 4.09 5.97
CA ILE A 47 7.58 4.97 5.14
C ILE A 47 6.72 6.16 4.73
N THR A 48 7.19 7.35 5.08
CA THR A 48 6.69 8.61 4.57
C THR A 48 7.73 9.16 3.59
N HIS A 49 7.30 9.67 2.44
CA HIS A 49 8.20 10.16 1.38
C HIS A 49 8.94 11.47 1.75
N LEU A 50 9.38 11.62 3.01
CA LEU A 50 10.08 12.79 3.53
C LEU A 50 11.60 12.67 3.43
N GLY A 51 12.14 11.52 3.00
CA GLY A 51 13.56 11.34 2.67
C GLY A 51 14.54 11.41 3.85
N ASN A 52 14.06 11.75 5.04
CA ASN A 52 14.87 11.88 6.25
C ASN A 52 15.05 10.55 7.01
N GLU A 53 14.37 9.49 6.62
CA GLU A 53 14.36 8.19 7.33
C GLU A 53 15.66 7.37 7.14
N TYR A 54 16.58 7.84 6.29
CA TYR A 54 17.85 7.14 5.96
C TYR A 54 19.10 7.79 6.56
N TYR A 55 18.96 8.89 7.30
CA TYR A 55 20.09 9.72 7.74
C TYR A 55 20.37 9.66 9.26
N ASP A 56 19.85 8.67 9.97
CA ASP A 56 20.25 8.35 11.35
C ASP A 56 21.45 7.38 11.40
#